data_AF-A0A8B9DX06-F1
#
_entry.id   AF-A0A8B9DX06-F1
#
_cell.length_a   1.000
_cell.length_b   1.000
_cell.length_c   1.000
_cell.angle_alpha   90.00
_cell.angle_beta   90.00
_cell.angle_gamma   90.00
#
_symmetry.space_group_name_H-M   'P 1'
#
loop_
_entity.id
_entity.type
_entity.pdbx_description
1 polymer ?
#
loop_
_entity_poly.entity_id
_entity_poly.type
_entity_poly.pdbx_seq_one_letter_code
_entity_poly.pdbx_strand_id
1 'polypeptide(L)'
;MGNLPAVLPGAARSCGLGLCSRQLSPAPEEASPSVGAVGVSVGRGPQAVGPGSGLPLPSPVPVRPTEPTRFARLKNWETGSIAYDTLCAQAEQVGLPCSGRRCLGSLVLPKQLPAPGTEGARSGPELLALARDFINQYYASIRRDNSPAHAQRLRDVEAAIEATGTYQLLEPELIFGAKQAWRNAARCVGRIQWNKLQVFDARDCASVGEMFGFLCTHIQYATNRGNIRSAITIFPQRVPGRGDFRIWNSQLIRYAGYRQPDGSVLGDPANVDITELCVHYGWSPGNGRFDVLPLLLQGPDEAPELFPLPPELVLEVPLTHPTLEWFGELGLRWYALPAVSNMLLEIGGLEFPAAPFNGWYMSSEIGTRNLCDSHRYNLLQEVALRMGLDTRKTSSLWKDKAAVEVNIAVLHSYQVGWRVTIVDHHAATESFVKHMENELRTRGGCPADWVWIVPPISGSLTPVFHQEMVNYQLCPTFRYQVSPSAPGPSSSSRSAGW
;
A
#
# COMPACT_ATOMS: atom_id res chain seq x y z
N MET A 1 39.93 14.90 -39.02
CA MET A 1 41.09 14.05 -39.33
C MET A 1 40.96 12.74 -38.55
N GLY A 2 40.90 11.59 -39.25
CA GLY A 2 41.05 10.20 -38.76
C GLY A 2 39.89 9.63 -37.92
N ASN A 3 38.83 9.00 -38.45
CA ASN A 3 38.68 7.68 -39.13
C ASN A 3 39.12 6.42 -38.32
N LEU A 4 38.13 5.74 -37.71
CA LEU A 4 37.65 4.32 -37.88
C LEU A 4 38.69 3.16 -38.08
N PRO A 5 38.36 1.85 -37.82
CA PRO A 5 37.03 1.24 -37.94
C PRO A 5 36.60 0.12 -36.95
N ALA A 6 35.31 -0.21 -37.07
CA ALA A 6 34.62 -1.39 -36.56
C ALA A 6 35.01 -2.70 -37.29
N VAL A 7 34.83 -3.85 -36.62
CA VAL A 7 34.85 -5.19 -37.26
C VAL A 7 33.83 -6.14 -36.62
N LEU A 8 32.86 -6.56 -37.44
CA LEU A 8 32.17 -7.87 -37.54
C LEU A 8 31.94 -8.06 -39.07
N PRO A 9 31.59 -9.24 -39.67
CA PRO A 9 30.98 -10.46 -39.10
C PRO A 9 31.44 -11.81 -39.74
N GLY A 10 30.77 -12.93 -39.35
CA GLY A 10 30.66 -14.19 -40.13
C GLY A 10 31.17 -15.44 -39.39
N ALA A 11 30.68 -16.67 -39.60
CA ALA A 11 29.52 -17.24 -40.29
C ALA A 11 29.36 -18.70 -39.80
N ALA A 12 28.19 -19.29 -40.04
CA ALA A 12 27.75 -20.62 -39.60
C ALA A 12 28.62 -21.82 -40.02
N ARG A 13 28.57 -22.90 -39.22
CA ARG A 13 28.67 -24.30 -39.71
C ARG A 13 27.98 -25.29 -38.76
N SER A 14 27.15 -26.14 -39.35
CA SER A 14 26.42 -27.28 -38.80
C SER A 14 27.26 -28.57 -38.76
N CYS A 15 26.99 -29.43 -37.78
CA CYS A 15 27.06 -30.92 -37.75
C CYS A 15 26.82 -31.32 -36.28
N GLY A 16 26.02 -32.31 -35.86
CA GLY A 16 25.53 -33.52 -36.50
C GLY A 16 25.95 -34.74 -35.66
N LEU A 17 24.99 -35.31 -34.92
CA LEU A 17 24.91 -36.69 -34.36
C LEU A 17 25.71 -37.08 -33.10
N GLY A 18 24.99 -37.69 -32.15
CA GLY A 18 25.54 -38.43 -31.01
C GLY A 18 24.50 -38.79 -29.94
N LEU A 19 23.69 -39.83 -30.20
CA LEU A 19 22.78 -40.48 -29.23
C LEU A 19 23.54 -41.06 -28.03
N CYS A 20 22.98 -40.94 -26.82
CA CYS A 20 23.00 -42.03 -25.83
C CYS A 20 21.96 -41.81 -24.72
N SER A 21 21.01 -42.75 -24.68
CA SER A 21 19.89 -42.87 -23.75
C SER A 21 20.31 -43.20 -22.32
N ARG A 22 19.57 -42.70 -21.33
CA ARG A 22 19.39 -43.41 -20.05
C ARG A 22 17.91 -43.38 -19.64
N GLN A 23 17.36 -44.58 -19.54
CA GLN A 23 16.02 -44.92 -19.08
C GLN A 23 15.88 -44.63 -17.57
N LEU A 24 14.71 -44.16 -17.17
CA LEU A 24 14.21 -44.19 -15.79
C LEU A 24 12.97 -45.09 -15.77
N SER A 25 13.01 -46.12 -14.92
CA SER A 25 11.92 -47.09 -14.68
C SER A 25 10.84 -46.51 -13.74
N PRO A 26 9.61 -47.07 -13.75
CA PRO A 26 8.44 -46.48 -13.09
C PRO A 26 8.30 -46.89 -11.61
N ALA A 27 7.62 -46.04 -10.83
CA ALA A 27 7.19 -46.29 -9.46
C ALA A 27 5.82 -47.01 -9.41
N PRO A 28 5.53 -47.83 -8.39
CA PRO A 28 4.33 -48.67 -8.33
C PRO A 28 3.09 -47.99 -7.72
N GLU A 29 1.92 -48.50 -8.12
CA GLU A 29 0.56 -48.21 -7.66
C GLU A 29 0.21 -48.81 -6.28
N GLU A 30 -0.97 -48.38 -5.78
CA GLU A 30 -1.86 -48.91 -4.71
C GLU A 30 -2.00 -47.97 -3.49
N ALA A 31 -3.18 -47.69 -2.90
CA ALA A 31 -4.57 -48.08 -3.18
C ALA A 31 -5.54 -47.07 -2.50
N SER A 32 -6.74 -46.91 -3.08
CA SER A 32 -7.85 -46.11 -2.58
C SER A 32 -8.75 -46.90 -1.63
N PRO A 33 -9.45 -46.28 -0.66
CA PRO A 33 -10.65 -46.87 -0.07
C PRO A 33 -11.94 -46.19 -0.56
N SER A 34 -12.97 -47.03 -0.54
CA SER A 34 -14.28 -46.98 -1.16
C SER A 34 -15.26 -45.95 -0.57
N VAL A 35 -16.16 -45.51 -1.46
CA VAL A 35 -17.37 -44.73 -1.18
C VAL A 35 -18.49 -45.68 -0.72
N GLY A 36 -19.06 -45.41 0.46
CA GLY A 36 -20.25 -46.08 0.99
C GLY A 36 -21.47 -45.15 0.93
N ALA A 37 -22.48 -45.55 0.15
CA ALA A 37 -23.77 -44.88 0.05
C ALA A 37 -24.78 -45.45 1.08
N VAL A 38 -25.47 -44.57 1.80
CA VAL A 38 -26.73 -44.81 2.54
C VAL A 38 -27.42 -43.44 2.58
N GLY A 39 -28.67 -43.18 2.19
CA GLY A 39 -29.89 -43.98 2.16
C GLY A 39 -30.97 -43.11 2.80
N VAL A 40 -31.81 -42.46 1.99
CA VAL A 40 -32.92 -41.61 2.43
C VAL A 40 -34.04 -42.48 3.01
N SER A 41 -34.55 -42.14 4.19
CA SER A 41 -35.86 -42.62 4.64
C SER A 41 -36.62 -41.54 5.40
N VAL A 42 -37.91 -41.43 5.06
CA VAL A 42 -38.92 -40.52 5.58
C VAL A 42 -39.88 -41.36 6.45
N GLY A 43 -40.29 -40.88 7.62
CA GLY A 43 -41.38 -41.53 8.35
C GLY A 43 -41.71 -41.03 9.77
N ARG A 44 -42.79 -40.25 9.86
CA ARG A 44 -43.86 -40.22 10.88
C ARG A 44 -43.55 -40.06 12.39
N GLY A 45 -44.02 -38.94 12.94
CA GLY A 45 -45.18 -38.89 13.85
C GLY A 45 -44.97 -39.11 15.37
N PRO A 46 -45.82 -38.52 16.24
CA PRO A 46 -45.43 -38.01 17.56
C PRO A 46 -45.83 -38.93 18.72
N GLN A 47 -45.04 -38.92 19.80
CA GLN A 47 -45.53 -39.30 21.13
C GLN A 47 -44.97 -38.35 22.20
N ALA A 48 -45.90 -37.75 22.94
CA ALA A 48 -45.67 -37.05 24.18
C ALA A 48 -45.69 -38.06 25.35
N VAL A 49 -45.00 -37.72 26.45
CA VAL A 49 -45.42 -37.81 27.87
C VAL A 49 -44.18 -37.96 28.76
N GLY A 50 -44.10 -37.11 29.80
CA GLY A 50 -43.34 -37.43 31.03
C GLY A 50 -42.52 -36.26 31.60
N PRO A 51 -42.92 -35.66 32.73
CA PRO A 51 -42.13 -34.65 33.42
C PRO A 51 -41.13 -35.32 34.39
N GLY A 52 -39.92 -34.77 34.49
CA GLY A 52 -39.03 -35.02 35.62
C GLY A 52 -37.68 -35.61 35.26
N SER A 53 -36.67 -34.74 35.16
CA SER A 53 -35.38 -34.86 35.86
C SER A 53 -34.48 -33.72 35.37
N GLY A 54 -33.98 -32.92 36.32
CA GLY A 54 -33.09 -31.80 36.02
C GLY A 54 -31.79 -32.31 35.41
N LEU A 55 -31.49 -31.88 34.19
CA LEU A 55 -30.15 -31.99 33.61
C LEU A 55 -29.32 -30.78 34.08
N PRO A 56 -28.07 -30.96 34.52
CA PRO A 56 -27.21 -29.83 34.79
C PRO A 56 -26.91 -29.10 33.48
N LEU A 57 -27.00 -27.77 33.49
CA LEU A 57 -26.49 -26.92 32.42
C LEU A 57 -25.02 -27.30 32.15
N PRO A 58 -24.59 -27.45 30.88
CA PRO A 58 -23.19 -27.69 30.58
C PRO A 58 -22.39 -26.51 31.10
N SER A 59 -21.47 -26.77 32.03
CA SER A 59 -20.50 -25.78 32.49
C SER A 59 -19.83 -25.12 31.28
N PRO A 60 -19.63 -23.80 31.27
CA PRO A 60 -18.92 -23.15 30.19
C PRO A 60 -17.52 -23.78 30.12
N VAL A 61 -17.22 -24.40 28.98
CA VAL A 61 -15.87 -24.88 28.68
C VAL A 61 -14.94 -23.69 28.92
N PRO A 62 -13.91 -23.81 29.78
CA PRO A 62 -12.97 -22.71 29.97
C PRO A 62 -12.36 -22.44 28.61
N VAL A 63 -12.58 -21.23 28.08
CA VAL A 63 -11.84 -20.76 26.91
C VAL A 63 -10.39 -20.66 27.38
N ARG A 64 -9.60 -21.71 27.12
CA ARG A 64 -8.16 -21.64 27.30
C ARG A 64 -7.68 -20.46 26.44
N PRO A 65 -6.90 -19.52 26.99
CA PRO A 65 -6.18 -18.57 26.16
C PRO A 65 -5.38 -19.40 25.16
N THR A 66 -5.67 -19.28 23.86
CA THR A 66 -4.81 -19.84 22.83
C THR A 66 -3.42 -19.27 23.06
N GLU A 67 -2.47 -20.11 23.45
CA GLU A 67 -1.07 -19.71 23.52
C GLU A 67 -0.70 -19.04 22.20
N PRO A 68 0.02 -17.89 22.22
CA PRO A 68 0.38 -17.20 21.00
C PRO A 68 1.18 -18.16 20.11
N THR A 69 0.71 -18.34 18.87
CA THR A 69 1.35 -19.23 17.89
C THR A 69 2.80 -18.78 17.71
N ARG A 70 3.75 -19.63 18.13
CA ARG A 70 5.20 -19.34 18.00
C ARG A 70 5.66 -19.18 16.55
N PHE A 71 4.88 -19.74 15.62
CA PHE A 71 5.08 -19.60 14.18
C PHE A 71 3.76 -19.84 13.43
N ALA A 72 3.66 -19.32 12.21
CA ALA A 72 2.62 -19.65 11.25
C ALA A 72 3.19 -20.53 10.13
N ARG A 73 2.60 -21.71 9.92
CA ARG A 73 2.96 -22.56 8.77
C ARG A 73 2.23 -22.05 7.54
N LEU A 74 2.98 -21.67 6.51
CA LEU A 74 2.48 -21.14 5.24
C LEU A 74 2.75 -22.14 4.13
N LYS A 75 1.77 -22.38 3.26
CA LYS A 75 1.89 -23.21 2.07
C LYS A 75 1.73 -22.37 0.80
N ASN A 76 2.56 -22.65 -0.20
CA ASN A 76 2.28 -22.26 -1.57
C ASN A 76 1.56 -23.41 -2.28
N TRP A 77 0.34 -23.16 -2.78
CA TRP A 77 -0.52 -24.19 -3.35
C TRP A 77 -0.17 -24.59 -4.78
N GLU A 78 0.57 -23.75 -5.50
CA GLU A 78 1.04 -24.02 -6.86
C GLU A 78 2.31 -24.89 -6.85
N THR A 79 3.29 -24.51 -6.03
CA THR A 79 4.59 -25.20 -5.96
C THR A 79 4.65 -26.31 -4.90
N GLY A 80 3.70 -26.34 -3.97
CA GLY A 80 3.69 -27.26 -2.83
C GLY A 80 4.69 -26.90 -1.71
N SER A 81 5.44 -25.79 -1.85
CA SER A 81 6.43 -25.38 -0.86
C SER A 81 5.80 -25.00 0.48
N ILE A 82 6.54 -25.22 1.57
CA ILE A 82 6.13 -24.91 2.93
C ILE A 82 7.18 -24.01 3.57
N ALA A 83 6.71 -22.93 4.20
CA ALA A 83 7.53 -22.04 5.00
C ALA A 83 6.94 -21.89 6.42
N TYR A 84 7.75 -21.41 7.35
CA TYR A 84 7.34 -21.12 8.71
C TYR A 84 7.67 -19.66 9.02
N ASP A 85 6.66 -18.83 9.20
CA ASP A 85 6.83 -17.45 9.65
C ASP A 85 6.95 -17.44 11.17
N THR A 86 8.15 -17.14 11.67
CA THR A 86 8.45 -16.96 13.10
C THR A 86 8.44 -15.49 13.51
N LEU A 87 8.51 -14.57 12.55
CA LEU A 87 8.49 -13.13 12.79
C LEU A 87 7.13 -12.66 13.33
N CYS A 88 6.04 -13.35 12.99
CA CYS A 88 4.71 -13.07 13.53
C CYS A 88 4.64 -13.11 15.07
N ALA A 89 5.56 -13.84 15.73
CA ALA A 89 5.64 -13.89 17.19
C ALA A 89 6.16 -12.57 17.80
N GLN A 90 6.86 -11.75 17.02
CA GLN A 90 7.33 -10.42 17.44
C GLN A 90 6.30 -9.32 17.18
N ALA A 91 5.19 -9.65 16.51
CA ALA A 91 4.19 -8.66 16.16
C ALA A 91 3.44 -8.17 17.40
N GLU A 92 3.17 -6.87 17.43
CA GLU A 92 2.23 -6.29 18.38
C GLU A 92 0.85 -6.93 18.15
N GLN A 93 0.38 -7.69 19.14
CA GLN A 93 -0.99 -8.22 19.15
C GLN A 93 -2.02 -7.10 19.39
N VAL A 94 -1.56 -5.89 19.72
CA VAL A 94 -2.40 -4.74 20.05
C VAL A 94 -3.04 -4.16 18.78
N GLY A 95 -4.36 -4.29 18.72
CA GLY A 95 -5.19 -3.67 17.69
C GLY A 95 -5.31 -4.46 16.38
N LEU A 96 -4.84 -5.71 16.26
CA LEU A 96 -5.26 -6.51 15.11
C LEU A 96 -6.80 -6.55 15.08
N PRO A 97 -7.45 -6.22 13.95
CA PRO A 97 -8.90 -6.07 13.93
C PRO A 97 -9.63 -7.42 14.03
N CYS A 98 -8.92 -8.50 13.75
CA CYS A 98 -9.42 -9.86 13.89
C CYS A 98 -9.44 -10.30 15.36
N SER A 99 -10.40 -11.15 15.71
CA SER A 99 -10.48 -11.84 17.00
C SER A 99 -10.60 -13.34 16.76
N GLY A 100 -10.48 -14.15 17.82
CA GLY A 100 -10.69 -15.60 17.73
C GLY A 100 -12.09 -16.02 17.21
N ARG A 101 -13.05 -15.10 17.11
CA ARG A 101 -14.40 -15.35 16.60
C ARG A 101 -14.70 -14.68 15.25
N ARG A 102 -13.90 -13.72 14.80
CA ARG A 102 -14.20 -12.88 13.63
C ARG A 102 -12.94 -12.47 12.89
N CYS A 103 -12.93 -12.66 11.58
CA CYS A 103 -11.92 -12.10 10.69
C CYS A 103 -12.41 -10.77 10.12
N LEU A 104 -11.64 -9.70 10.31
CA LEU A 104 -11.89 -8.37 9.73
C LEU A 104 -10.86 -8.01 8.65
N GLY A 105 -10.18 -9.00 8.06
CA GLY A 105 -9.10 -8.80 7.09
C GLY A 105 -9.53 -8.12 5.78
N SER A 106 -10.82 -8.14 5.46
CA SER A 106 -11.37 -7.46 4.27
C SER A 106 -11.73 -6.00 4.49
N LEU A 107 -11.68 -5.50 5.73
CA LEU A 107 -11.94 -4.08 6.00
C LEU A 107 -10.75 -3.23 5.55
N VAL A 108 -11.01 -2.29 4.64
CA VAL A 108 -10.01 -1.36 4.08
C VAL A 108 -9.35 -0.56 5.21
N LEU A 109 -10.14 -0.01 6.13
CA LEU A 109 -9.69 0.74 7.31
C LEU A 109 -10.29 0.11 8.57
N PRO A 110 -9.63 -0.91 9.14
CA PRO A 110 -10.26 -1.76 10.16
C PRO A 110 -10.13 -1.21 11.59
N LYS A 111 -9.31 -0.17 11.80
CA LYS A 111 -9.09 0.51 13.09
C LYS A 111 -9.71 1.89 13.06
N GLN A 112 -10.04 2.43 14.25
CA GLN A 112 -10.11 3.88 14.43
C GLN A 112 -8.76 4.46 14.05
N LEU A 113 -8.77 5.40 13.11
CA LEU A 113 -7.58 6.06 12.63
C LEU A 113 -7.00 6.96 13.74
N PRO A 114 -5.68 7.00 13.95
CA PRO A 114 -5.02 8.04 14.73
C PRO A 114 -5.59 9.42 14.35
N ALA A 115 -6.13 10.14 15.33
CA ALA A 115 -6.67 11.48 15.14
C ALA A 115 -5.53 12.53 15.20
N PRO A 116 -5.70 13.71 14.54
CA PRO A 116 -4.89 14.90 14.82
C PRO A 116 -4.98 15.22 16.33
N GLY A 117 -3.84 15.45 16.97
CA GLY A 117 -3.74 15.48 18.43
C GLY A 117 -4.34 16.74 19.07
N THR A 118 -5.43 16.58 19.82
CA THR A 118 -5.66 17.32 21.08
C THR A 118 -5.59 16.41 22.31
N GLU A 119 -5.50 15.08 22.12
CA GLU A 119 -5.34 14.10 23.21
C GLU A 119 -4.18 13.14 22.91
N GLY A 120 -3.25 13.02 23.87
CA GLY A 120 -2.45 11.81 24.09
C GLY A 120 -1.11 11.74 23.37
N ALA A 121 -0.13 12.53 23.81
CA ALA A 121 1.26 12.07 23.71
C ALA A 121 1.39 10.72 24.42
N ARG A 122 2.14 9.77 23.84
CA ARG A 122 2.46 8.50 24.52
C ARG A 122 3.04 8.81 25.90
N SER A 123 2.69 8.01 26.90
CA SER A 123 3.28 8.19 28.23
C SER A 123 4.80 8.01 28.17
N GLY A 124 5.55 8.72 29.02
CA GLY A 124 7.02 8.60 29.06
C GLY A 124 7.52 7.14 29.13
N PRO A 125 6.95 6.28 30.00
CA PRO A 125 7.33 4.87 30.07
C PRO A 125 7.03 4.07 28.79
N GLU A 126 5.90 4.31 28.15
CA GLU A 126 5.52 3.67 26.89
C GLU A 126 6.46 4.10 25.75
N LEU A 127 6.71 5.40 25.64
CA LEU A 127 7.63 5.95 24.64
C LEU A 127 9.05 5.40 24.83
N LEU A 128 9.53 5.32 26.08
CA LEU A 128 10.85 4.80 26.39
C LEU A 128 10.99 3.32 25.98
N ALA A 129 9.96 2.50 26.20
CA ALA A 129 9.98 1.09 25.79
C ALA A 129 10.09 0.96 24.27
N LEU A 130 9.25 1.68 23.52
CA LEU A 130 9.27 1.68 22.05
C LEU A 130 10.57 2.24 21.47
N ALA A 131 11.11 3.28 22.09
CA ALA A 131 12.37 3.88 21.68
C ALA A 131 13.54 2.90 21.90
N ARG A 132 13.60 2.24 23.06
CA ARG A 132 14.61 1.20 23.35
C ARG A 132 14.55 0.06 22.35
N ASP A 133 13.35 -0.45 22.05
CA ASP A 133 13.17 -1.52 21.06
C ASP A 133 13.68 -1.11 19.68
N PHE A 134 13.35 0.10 19.23
CA PHE A 134 13.83 0.61 17.95
C PHE A 134 15.36 0.82 17.92
N ILE A 135 15.95 1.39 18.97
CA ILE A 135 17.40 1.58 19.05
C ILE A 135 18.12 0.23 19.05
N ASN A 136 17.61 -0.76 19.79
CA ASN A 136 18.13 -2.13 19.75
C ASN A 136 18.08 -2.72 18.32
N GLN A 137 16.96 -2.56 17.61
CA GLN A 137 16.83 -3.00 16.21
C GLN A 137 17.86 -2.32 15.30
N TYR A 138 18.05 -1.00 15.44
CA TYR A 138 19.01 -0.24 14.66
C TYR A 138 20.44 -0.74 14.89
N TYR A 139 20.89 -0.84 16.15
CA TYR A 139 22.25 -1.27 16.48
C TYR A 139 22.52 -2.73 16.11
N ALA A 140 21.52 -3.62 16.24
CA ALA A 140 21.62 -5.00 15.75
C ALA A 140 21.82 -5.04 14.22
N SER A 141 21.10 -4.19 13.48
CA SER A 141 21.19 -4.16 12.00
C SER A 141 22.58 -3.79 11.47
N ILE A 142 23.32 -2.97 12.23
CA ILE A 142 24.69 -2.56 11.90
C ILE A 142 25.75 -3.40 12.63
N ARG A 143 25.35 -4.50 13.29
CA ARG A 143 26.22 -5.40 14.07
C ARG A 143 27.04 -4.68 15.14
N ARG A 144 26.40 -3.73 15.84
CA ARG A 144 26.97 -2.97 16.96
C ARG A 144 26.11 -3.04 18.21
N ASP A 145 25.25 -4.05 18.30
CA ASP A 145 24.54 -4.38 19.53
C ASP A 145 25.54 -4.57 20.69
N ASN A 146 25.10 -4.23 21.91
CA ASN A 146 25.91 -4.25 23.14
C ASN A 146 27.21 -3.43 23.13
N SER A 147 27.48 -2.63 22.09
CA SER A 147 28.66 -1.75 22.05
C SER A 147 28.55 -0.56 23.02
N PRO A 148 29.67 0.08 23.40
CA PRO A 148 29.62 1.29 24.23
C PRO A 148 28.77 2.42 23.63
N ALA A 149 28.81 2.57 22.31
CA ALA A 149 27.99 3.54 21.58
C ALA A 149 26.48 3.20 21.66
N HIS A 150 26.12 1.90 21.62
CA HIS A 150 24.74 1.46 21.80
C HIS A 150 24.23 1.79 23.20
N ALA A 151 24.99 1.40 24.23
CA ALA A 151 24.63 1.67 25.62
C ALA A 151 24.54 3.17 25.93
N GLN A 152 25.43 3.98 25.35
CA GLN A 152 25.35 5.45 25.48
C GLN A 152 24.10 5.98 24.79
N ARG A 153 23.80 5.55 23.57
CA ARG A 153 22.61 6.03 22.84
C ARG A 153 21.31 5.71 23.58
N LEU A 154 21.20 4.53 24.20
CA LEU A 154 20.04 4.17 25.03
C LEU A 154 19.89 5.13 26.22
N ARG A 155 21.00 5.49 26.90
CA ARG A 155 20.97 6.48 28.00
C ARG A 155 20.61 7.88 27.51
N ASP A 156 21.13 8.30 26.36
CA ASP A 156 20.84 9.62 25.79
C ASP A 156 19.35 9.76 25.44
N VAL A 157 18.76 8.70 24.88
CA VAL A 157 17.32 8.63 24.56
C VAL A 157 16.48 8.67 25.84
N GLU A 158 16.84 7.89 26.86
CA GLU A 158 16.15 7.88 28.15
C GLU A 158 16.19 9.25 28.82
N ALA A 159 17.37 9.86 28.92
CA ALA A 159 17.55 11.19 29.49
C ALA A 159 16.76 12.26 28.71
N ALA A 160 16.71 12.18 27.37
CA ALA A 160 15.92 13.10 26.55
C ALA A 160 14.41 12.98 26.82
N ILE A 161 13.89 11.75 26.92
CA ILE A 161 12.47 11.49 27.20
C ILE A 161 12.12 11.99 28.60
N GLU A 162 12.97 11.72 29.60
CA GLU A 162 12.76 12.21 30.98
C GLU A 162 12.76 13.74 31.04
N ALA A 163 13.68 14.40 30.33
CA ALA A 163 13.83 15.85 30.39
C ALA A 163 12.78 16.62 29.57
N THR A 164 12.33 16.07 28.44
CA THR A 164 11.53 16.83 27.44
C THR A 164 10.20 16.17 27.08
N GLY A 165 9.94 14.96 27.57
CA GLY A 165 8.77 14.15 27.19
C GLY A 165 8.87 13.49 25.82
N THR A 166 9.99 13.66 25.10
CA THR A 166 10.23 13.07 23.77
C THR A 166 11.73 12.87 23.52
N TYR A 167 12.11 12.35 22.35
CA TYR A 167 13.49 12.32 21.88
C TYR A 167 13.57 12.63 20.38
N GLN A 168 14.80 12.82 19.89
CA GLN A 168 15.11 13.03 18.48
C GLN A 168 15.90 11.85 17.92
N LEU A 169 15.51 11.40 16.72
CA LEU A 169 16.28 10.43 15.95
C LEU A 169 17.53 11.08 15.38
N LEU A 170 18.61 10.33 15.30
CA LEU A 170 19.76 10.68 14.47
C LEU A 170 19.42 10.43 12.99
N GLU A 171 20.06 11.14 12.06
CA GLU A 171 19.83 10.95 10.63
C GLU A 171 19.96 9.47 10.17
N PRO A 172 20.99 8.69 10.58
CA PRO A 172 21.08 7.28 10.21
C PRO A 172 19.93 6.43 10.77
N GLU A 173 19.40 6.79 11.94
CA GLU A 173 18.26 6.13 12.57
C GLU A 173 16.97 6.46 11.81
N LEU A 174 16.78 7.71 11.39
CA LEU A 174 15.63 8.13 10.57
C LEU A 174 15.62 7.39 9.23
N ILE A 175 16.76 7.31 8.55
CA ILE A 175 16.92 6.59 7.28
C ILE A 175 16.59 5.11 7.45
N PHE A 176 17.14 4.49 8.51
CA PHE A 176 16.84 3.10 8.84
C PHE A 176 15.35 2.90 9.11
N GLY A 177 14.75 3.75 9.94
CA GLY A 177 13.35 3.69 10.34
C GLY A 177 12.40 3.79 9.15
N ALA A 178 12.62 4.75 8.25
CA ALA A 178 11.81 4.91 7.04
C ALA A 178 11.88 3.68 6.11
N LYS A 179 13.08 3.12 5.93
CA LYS A 179 13.27 1.90 5.12
C LYS A 179 12.61 0.68 5.76
N GLN A 180 12.70 0.52 7.08
CA GLN A 180 12.01 -0.56 7.78
C GLN A 180 10.49 -0.40 7.72
N ALA A 181 9.96 0.82 7.84
CA ALA A 181 8.53 1.07 7.70
C ALA A 181 8.00 0.61 6.34
N TRP A 182 8.72 0.87 5.25
CA TRP A 182 8.38 0.35 3.93
C TRP A 182 8.50 -1.18 3.87
N ARG A 183 9.59 -1.76 4.39
CA ARG A 183 9.79 -3.22 4.46
C ARG A 183 8.66 -3.93 5.23
N ASN A 184 8.07 -3.25 6.22
CA ASN A 184 7.00 -3.74 7.07
C ASN A 184 5.58 -3.46 6.52
N ALA A 185 5.45 -2.71 5.41
CA ALA A 185 4.16 -2.33 4.85
C ALA A 185 3.45 -3.52 4.16
N ALA A 186 2.61 -4.24 4.92
CA ALA A 186 1.97 -5.49 4.50
C ALA A 186 1.15 -5.39 3.19
N ARG A 187 0.67 -4.20 2.84
CA ARG A 187 -0.14 -3.92 1.63
C ARG A 187 0.69 -3.54 0.40
N CYS A 188 2.01 -3.45 0.52
CA CYS A 188 2.89 -3.03 -0.57
C CYS A 188 3.50 -4.24 -1.30
N VAL A 189 3.16 -4.42 -2.58
CA VAL A 189 3.74 -5.46 -3.44
C VAL A 189 5.16 -5.12 -3.91
N GLY A 190 5.52 -3.84 -3.98
CA GLY A 190 6.83 -3.36 -4.47
C GLY A 190 8.00 -3.47 -3.48
N ARG A 191 7.85 -4.21 -2.37
CA ARG A 191 8.81 -4.20 -1.26
C ARG A 191 10.18 -4.79 -1.56
N ILE A 192 10.41 -5.46 -2.69
CA ILE A 192 11.77 -5.88 -3.08
C ILE A 192 12.75 -4.70 -3.17
N GLN A 193 12.24 -3.48 -3.35
CA GLN A 193 13.01 -2.24 -3.47
C GLN A 193 13.26 -1.52 -2.13
N TRP A 194 12.82 -2.08 -1.00
CA TRP A 194 12.76 -1.39 0.31
C TRP A 194 14.07 -0.71 0.75
N ASN A 195 15.21 -1.25 0.33
CA ASN A 195 16.54 -0.72 0.68
C ASN A 195 17.00 0.45 -0.22
N LYS A 196 16.34 0.68 -1.36
CA LYS A 196 16.61 1.76 -2.33
C LYS A 196 15.59 2.90 -2.19
N LEU A 197 15.63 3.56 -1.05
CA LEU A 197 14.79 4.72 -0.73
C LEU A 197 15.68 5.92 -0.45
N GLN A 198 15.47 7.03 -1.17
CA GLN A 198 16.03 8.33 -0.81
C GLN A 198 15.21 8.93 0.33
N VAL A 199 15.87 9.43 1.37
CA VAL A 199 15.21 10.10 2.49
C VAL A 199 15.64 11.56 2.46
N PHE A 200 14.65 12.46 2.42
CA PHE A 200 14.85 13.88 2.63
C PHE A 200 14.45 14.21 4.07
N ASP A 201 15.44 14.59 4.87
CA ASP A 201 15.22 15.05 6.24
C ASP A 201 14.75 16.51 6.21
N ALA A 202 13.47 16.73 6.49
CA ALA A 202 12.83 18.04 6.56
C ALA A 202 12.31 18.31 7.98
N ARG A 203 12.92 17.68 9.00
CA ARG A 203 12.51 17.85 10.40
C ARG A 203 12.78 19.24 10.97
N ASP A 204 13.59 20.04 10.30
CA ASP A 204 13.84 21.45 10.63
C ASP A 204 12.90 22.42 9.89
N CYS A 205 11.94 21.91 9.10
CA CYS A 205 10.95 22.73 8.40
C CYS A 205 10.13 23.58 9.38
N ALA A 206 10.07 24.89 9.14
CA ALA A 206 9.47 25.86 10.04
C ALA A 206 8.17 26.49 9.51
N SER A 207 7.88 26.38 8.21
CA SER A 207 6.68 26.97 7.59
C SER A 207 6.09 26.12 6.47
N VAL A 208 4.83 26.37 6.10
CA VAL A 208 4.19 25.73 4.95
C VAL A 208 4.82 26.11 3.60
N GLY A 209 5.43 27.30 3.50
CA GLY A 209 6.19 27.72 2.32
C GLY A 209 7.47 26.88 2.13
N GLU A 210 8.21 26.63 3.22
CA GLU A 210 9.35 25.70 3.20
C GLU A 210 8.89 24.27 2.91
N MET A 211 7.78 23.85 3.52
CA MET A 211 7.17 22.55 3.29
C MET A 211 6.90 22.35 1.79
N PHE A 212 6.27 23.32 1.13
CA PHE A 212 6.04 23.30 -0.31
C PHE A 212 7.36 23.21 -1.12
N GLY A 213 8.39 23.94 -0.73
CA GLY A 213 9.73 23.87 -1.34
C GLY A 213 10.34 22.46 -1.29
N PHE A 214 10.25 21.79 -0.13
CA PHE A 214 10.68 20.40 0.04
C PHE A 214 9.85 19.43 -0.82
N LEU A 215 8.54 19.64 -0.94
CA LEU A 215 7.67 18.81 -1.79
C LEU A 215 8.00 18.98 -3.27
N CYS A 216 8.28 20.19 -3.74
CA CYS A 216 8.74 20.44 -5.11
C CYS A 216 10.06 19.72 -5.39
N THR A 217 11.01 19.79 -4.45
CA THR A 217 12.30 19.07 -4.57
C THR A 217 12.10 17.55 -4.60
N HIS A 218 11.20 17.03 -3.76
CA HIS A 218 10.81 15.63 -3.77
C HIS A 218 10.27 15.21 -5.15
N ILE A 219 9.29 15.94 -5.69
CA ILE A 219 8.67 15.62 -6.98
C ILE A 219 9.71 15.67 -8.09
N GLN A 220 10.54 16.73 -8.14
CA GLN A 220 11.58 16.87 -9.14
C GLN A 220 12.59 15.71 -9.09
N TYR A 221 13.05 15.36 -7.88
CA TYR A 221 13.95 14.24 -7.66
C TYR A 221 13.31 12.92 -8.07
N ALA A 222 12.10 12.65 -7.59
CA ALA A 222 11.43 11.37 -7.78
C ALA A 222 11.02 11.15 -9.23
N THR A 223 10.54 12.18 -9.92
CA THR A 223 10.12 12.11 -11.33
C THR A 223 11.31 11.84 -12.26
N ASN A 224 12.48 12.46 -12.03
CA ASN A 224 13.74 12.17 -12.74
C ASN A 224 13.58 11.96 -14.27
N ARG A 225 12.83 12.86 -14.93
CA ARG A 225 12.54 12.81 -16.38
C ARG A 225 11.94 11.46 -16.84
N GLY A 226 11.11 10.84 -16.02
CA GLY A 226 10.44 9.57 -16.30
C GLY A 226 11.14 8.34 -15.70
N ASN A 227 12.43 8.42 -15.36
CA ASN A 227 13.13 7.32 -14.68
C ASN A 227 12.89 7.37 -13.16
N ILE A 228 11.67 7.00 -12.75
CA ILE A 228 11.13 7.22 -11.42
C ILE A 228 12.05 6.64 -10.32
N ARG A 229 12.32 7.45 -9.29
CA ARG A 229 13.10 7.08 -8.09
C ARG A 229 12.20 7.08 -6.88
N SER A 230 12.34 6.08 -6.00
CA SER A 230 11.62 6.04 -4.73
C SER A 230 12.23 7.03 -3.73
N ALA A 231 11.41 7.89 -3.15
CA ALA A 231 11.81 8.86 -2.14
C ALA A 231 10.75 9.00 -1.04
N ILE A 232 11.18 9.53 0.10
CA ILE A 232 10.33 9.99 1.21
C ILE A 232 10.86 11.32 1.72
N THR A 233 9.98 12.27 2.03
CA THR A 233 10.33 13.50 2.75
C THR A 233 9.69 13.43 4.12
N ILE A 234 10.47 13.63 5.18
CA ILE A 234 9.97 13.49 6.56
C ILE A 234 10.00 14.85 7.24
N PHE A 235 8.81 15.39 7.50
CA PHE A 235 8.61 16.67 8.19
C PHE A 235 8.68 16.50 9.72
N PRO A 236 8.60 17.59 10.52
CA PRO A 236 8.74 17.49 11.96
C PRO A 236 7.79 16.47 12.59
N GLN A 237 8.29 15.74 13.58
CA GLN A 237 7.48 14.82 14.37
C GLN A 237 6.43 15.57 15.18
N ARG A 238 5.35 14.88 15.54
CA ARG A 238 4.38 15.34 16.52
C ARG A 238 5.07 15.59 17.86
N VAL A 239 4.74 16.72 18.49
CA VAL A 239 5.27 17.13 19.80
C VAL A 239 4.08 17.48 20.71
N PRO A 240 4.09 17.09 22.00
CA PRO A 240 3.02 17.44 22.92
C PRO A 240 2.80 18.97 22.98
N GLY A 241 1.55 19.42 22.91
CA GLY A 241 1.19 20.84 23.04
C GLY A 241 1.47 21.71 21.81
N ARG A 242 1.86 21.11 20.68
CA ARG A 242 2.05 21.77 19.38
C ARG A 242 1.21 21.05 18.33
N GLY A 243 0.58 21.80 17.43
CA GLY A 243 -0.10 21.23 16.27
C GLY A 243 0.84 20.47 15.31
N ASP A 244 0.25 19.74 14.37
CA ASP A 244 0.98 18.92 13.41
C ASP A 244 1.24 19.65 12.09
N PHE A 245 2.37 19.34 11.43
CA PHE A 245 2.47 19.52 9.98
C PHE A 245 1.61 18.47 9.28
N ARG A 246 0.75 18.87 8.33
CA ARG A 246 -0.13 17.96 7.58
C ARG A 246 -0.21 18.32 6.10
N ILE A 247 -0.31 17.29 5.27
CA ILE A 247 -0.70 17.40 3.86
C ILE A 247 -2.11 16.85 3.76
N TRP A 248 -3.07 17.68 3.37
CA TRP A 248 -4.48 17.28 3.32
C TRP A 248 -4.78 16.41 2.09
N ASN A 249 -4.03 16.59 1.01
CA ASN A 249 -4.11 15.75 -0.19
C ASN A 249 -3.74 14.31 0.15
N SER A 250 -4.45 13.34 -0.44
CA SER A 250 -4.12 11.92 -0.27
C SER A 250 -2.88 11.48 -1.04
N GLN A 251 -2.58 12.15 -2.15
CA GLN A 251 -1.34 12.03 -2.91
C GLN A 251 -0.86 13.42 -3.32
N LEU A 252 0.45 13.60 -3.55
CA LEU A 252 1.01 14.89 -3.97
C LEU A 252 0.46 15.35 -5.32
N ILE A 253 0.21 14.42 -6.25
CA ILE A 253 -0.37 14.72 -7.55
C ILE A 253 -1.66 13.92 -7.68
N ARG A 254 -2.77 14.62 -7.88
CA ARG A 254 -4.09 14.06 -8.22
C ARG A 254 -4.87 15.02 -9.10
N TYR A 255 -5.80 14.48 -9.87
CA TYR A 255 -6.74 15.29 -10.65
C TYR A 255 -7.98 15.67 -9.84
N ALA A 256 -8.51 16.87 -10.07
CA ALA A 256 -9.72 17.36 -9.44
C ALA A 256 -10.98 16.60 -9.90
N GLY A 257 -12.07 16.75 -9.13
CA GLY A 257 -13.39 16.22 -9.46
C GLY A 257 -14.47 17.26 -9.21
N TYR A 258 -15.33 17.50 -10.19
CA TYR A 258 -16.32 18.57 -10.18
C TYR A 258 -17.74 18.01 -10.35
N ARG A 259 -18.59 18.15 -9.34
CA ARG A 259 -20.02 17.82 -9.46
C ARG A 259 -20.66 18.75 -10.49
N GLN A 260 -21.39 18.17 -11.42
CA GLN A 260 -22.14 18.87 -12.45
C GLN A 260 -23.60 19.08 -12.02
N PRO A 261 -24.31 20.06 -12.60
CA PRO A 261 -25.72 20.31 -12.27
C PRO A 261 -26.65 19.12 -12.52
N ASP A 262 -26.30 18.21 -13.43
CA ASP A 262 -27.06 17.01 -13.77
C ASP A 262 -26.76 15.81 -12.84
N GLY A 263 -25.89 16.00 -11.83
CA GLY A 263 -25.47 14.97 -10.90
C GLY A 263 -24.29 14.11 -11.38
N SER A 264 -23.81 14.31 -12.61
CA SER A 264 -22.57 13.69 -13.08
C SER A 264 -21.33 14.35 -12.42
N VAL A 265 -20.16 13.74 -12.60
CA VAL A 265 -18.89 14.30 -12.13
C VAL A 265 -17.91 14.39 -13.29
N LEU A 266 -17.36 15.58 -13.51
CA LEU A 266 -16.24 15.81 -14.42
C LEU A 266 -14.92 15.63 -13.66
N GLY A 267 -13.96 14.93 -14.25
CA GLY A 267 -12.67 14.65 -13.61
C GLY A 267 -12.69 13.37 -12.79
N ASP A 268 -12.05 13.37 -11.62
CA ASP A 268 -11.94 12.21 -10.72
C ASP A 268 -12.98 12.27 -9.58
N PRO A 269 -14.03 11.41 -9.58
CA PRO A 269 -15.05 11.42 -8.52
C PRO A 269 -14.51 11.15 -7.12
N ALA A 270 -13.37 10.48 -6.99
CA ALA A 270 -12.76 10.24 -5.67
C ALA A 270 -12.10 11.50 -5.07
N ASN A 271 -12.10 12.63 -5.78
CA ASN A 271 -11.48 13.88 -5.35
C ASN A 271 -12.46 15.03 -5.20
N VAL A 272 -13.75 14.79 -5.32
CA VAL A 272 -14.75 15.86 -5.25
C VAL A 272 -14.65 16.64 -3.95
N ASP A 273 -14.60 15.95 -2.80
CA ASP A 273 -14.60 16.63 -1.49
C ASP A 273 -13.35 17.50 -1.29
N ILE A 274 -12.15 17.01 -1.67
CA ILE A 274 -10.92 17.82 -1.58
C ILE A 274 -10.91 18.94 -2.63
N THR A 275 -11.53 18.73 -3.79
CA THR A 275 -11.68 19.77 -4.83
C THR A 275 -12.53 20.92 -4.31
N GLU A 276 -13.69 20.61 -3.72
CA GLU A 276 -14.59 21.60 -3.09
C GLU A 276 -13.87 22.36 -1.96
N LEU A 277 -13.05 21.68 -1.15
CA LEU A 277 -12.20 22.32 -0.15
C LEU A 277 -11.18 23.27 -0.80
N CYS A 278 -10.47 22.84 -1.84
CA CYS A 278 -9.53 23.73 -2.54
C CYS A 278 -10.23 24.99 -3.09
N VAL A 279 -11.43 24.84 -3.68
CA VAL A 279 -12.23 25.99 -4.14
C VAL A 279 -12.62 26.90 -2.98
N HIS A 280 -13.04 26.33 -1.83
CA HIS A 280 -13.36 27.09 -0.63
C HIS A 280 -12.18 27.93 -0.12
N TYR A 281 -10.96 27.41 -0.18
CA TYR A 281 -9.74 28.12 0.20
C TYR A 281 -9.22 29.09 -0.89
N GLY A 282 -9.95 29.26 -2.00
CA GLY A 282 -9.67 30.28 -3.02
C GLY A 282 -9.05 29.74 -4.32
N TRP A 283 -8.95 28.42 -4.51
CA TRP A 283 -8.53 27.87 -5.79
C TRP A 283 -9.57 28.15 -6.89
N SER A 284 -9.11 28.65 -8.03
CA SER A 284 -9.94 28.84 -9.22
C SER A 284 -9.73 27.67 -10.18
N PRO A 285 -10.69 26.75 -10.32
CA PRO A 285 -10.53 25.54 -11.12
C PRO A 285 -10.55 25.84 -12.63
N GLY A 286 -9.81 25.04 -13.40
CA GLY A 286 -9.85 25.08 -14.87
C GLY A 286 -11.11 24.42 -15.45
N ASN A 287 -11.83 23.62 -14.66
CA ASN A 287 -12.96 22.77 -15.06
C ASN A 287 -12.63 21.77 -16.18
N GLY A 288 -11.40 21.26 -16.22
CA GLY A 288 -10.94 20.21 -17.13
C GLY A 288 -11.01 18.81 -16.51
N ARG A 289 -11.03 17.78 -17.38
CA ARG A 289 -11.07 16.36 -16.97
C ARG A 289 -9.82 15.89 -16.21
N PHE A 290 -8.71 16.61 -16.33
CA PHE A 290 -7.40 16.27 -15.79
C PHE A 290 -6.72 17.50 -15.18
N ASP A 291 -7.47 18.32 -14.46
CA ASP A 291 -6.91 19.46 -13.73
C ASP A 291 -6.14 18.98 -12.51
N VAL A 292 -4.86 19.32 -12.41
CA VAL A 292 -4.03 18.96 -11.26
C VAL A 292 -4.47 19.79 -10.05
N LEU A 293 -4.77 19.13 -8.93
CA LEU A 293 -5.11 19.79 -7.68
C LEU A 293 -3.91 20.57 -7.11
N PRO A 294 -4.13 21.74 -6.50
CA PRO A 294 -3.12 22.37 -5.66
C PRO A 294 -2.88 21.52 -4.40
N LEU A 295 -1.73 21.73 -3.76
CA LEU A 295 -1.46 21.18 -2.44
C LEU A 295 -2.13 22.05 -1.38
N LEU A 296 -2.81 21.41 -0.43
CA LEU A 296 -3.39 22.04 0.74
C LEU A 296 -2.55 21.63 1.96
N LEU A 297 -1.70 22.56 2.41
CA LEU A 297 -0.63 22.31 3.38
C LEU A 297 -0.94 23.03 4.69
N GLN A 298 -0.73 22.35 5.80
CA GLN A 298 -1.01 22.88 7.14
C GLN A 298 0.26 22.88 7.99
N GLY A 299 0.52 24.03 8.60
CA GLY A 299 1.49 24.21 9.68
C GLY A 299 0.86 23.96 11.06
N PRO A 300 1.69 23.82 12.10
CA PRO A 300 1.22 23.65 13.48
C PRO A 300 0.27 24.76 13.91
N ASP A 301 -0.92 24.39 14.37
CA ASP A 301 -1.93 25.30 14.93
C ASP A 301 -2.43 26.39 13.95
N GLU A 302 -2.15 26.22 12.66
CA GLU A 302 -2.52 27.13 11.57
C GLU A 302 -3.63 26.54 10.69
N ALA A 303 -4.37 27.42 10.00
CA ALA A 303 -5.26 27.02 8.92
C ALA A 303 -4.43 26.56 7.70
N PRO A 304 -4.94 25.65 6.85
CA PRO A 304 -4.17 25.22 5.70
C PRO A 304 -4.09 26.31 4.63
N GLU A 305 -2.98 26.32 3.88
CA GLU A 305 -2.70 27.20 2.76
C GLU A 305 -2.63 26.42 1.43
N LEU A 306 -3.01 27.08 0.34
CA LEU A 306 -3.02 26.51 -1.01
C LEU A 306 -1.74 26.81 -1.78
N PHE A 307 -1.15 25.78 -2.36
CA PHE A 307 0.03 25.87 -3.21
C PHE A 307 -0.19 25.14 -4.54
N PRO A 308 -0.46 25.87 -5.65
CA PRO A 308 -0.48 25.28 -6.97
C PRO A 308 0.87 24.64 -7.32
N LEU A 309 0.86 23.42 -7.82
CA LEU A 309 2.09 22.76 -8.28
C LEU A 309 2.58 23.42 -9.59
N PRO A 310 3.89 23.71 -9.72
CA PRO A 310 4.45 24.15 -10.98
C PRO A 310 4.23 23.07 -12.07
N PRO A 311 3.58 23.39 -13.21
CA PRO A 311 3.24 22.40 -14.23
C PRO A 311 4.44 21.60 -14.75
N GLU A 312 5.61 22.20 -14.80
CA GLU A 312 6.87 21.58 -15.24
C GLU A 312 7.36 20.45 -14.31
N LEU A 313 6.87 20.39 -13.07
CA LEU A 313 7.17 19.30 -12.14
C LEU A 313 6.23 18.09 -12.32
N VAL A 314 5.08 18.30 -12.98
CA VAL A 314 4.05 17.28 -13.15
C VAL A 314 4.20 16.61 -14.51
N LEU A 315 4.94 15.50 -14.53
CA LEU A 315 5.05 14.67 -15.73
C LEU A 315 3.75 13.87 -15.93
N GLU A 316 3.04 14.12 -17.03
CA GLU A 316 1.87 13.35 -17.46
C GLU A 316 2.20 12.48 -18.68
N VAL A 317 1.52 11.33 -18.77
CA VAL A 317 1.61 10.39 -19.88
C VAL A 317 0.25 10.32 -20.58
N PRO A 318 0.11 10.95 -21.77
CA PRO A 318 -0.98 10.69 -22.70
C PRO A 318 -1.08 9.21 -23.06
N LEU A 319 -2.29 8.67 -23.00
CA LEU A 319 -2.52 7.24 -23.21
C LEU A 319 -2.91 6.93 -24.66
N THR A 320 -2.19 6.00 -25.27
CA THR A 320 -2.43 5.45 -26.60
C THR A 320 -2.39 3.92 -26.55
N HIS A 321 -2.95 3.28 -27.57
CA HIS A 321 -2.95 1.82 -27.70
C HIS A 321 -2.03 1.37 -28.85
N PRO A 322 -1.31 0.24 -28.73
CA PRO A 322 -0.45 -0.26 -29.80
C PRO A 322 -1.21 -0.70 -31.06
N THR A 323 -2.48 -1.07 -30.93
CA THR A 323 -3.30 -1.63 -32.03
C THR A 323 -4.68 -0.97 -32.21
N LEU A 324 -5.16 -0.22 -31.22
CA LEU A 324 -6.47 0.41 -31.25
C LEU A 324 -6.26 1.91 -31.47
N GLU A 325 -6.12 2.31 -32.72
CA GLU A 325 -5.72 3.69 -33.10
C GLU A 325 -6.64 4.75 -32.48
N TRP A 326 -7.95 4.47 -32.40
CA TRP A 326 -8.95 5.36 -31.80
C TRP A 326 -8.75 5.62 -30.30
N PHE A 327 -7.91 4.83 -29.61
CA PHE A 327 -7.73 4.98 -28.16
C PHE A 327 -7.16 6.36 -27.80
N GLY A 328 -6.26 6.90 -28.64
CA GLY A 328 -5.71 8.24 -28.44
C GLY A 328 -6.77 9.35 -28.52
N GLU A 329 -7.86 9.12 -29.25
CA GLU A 329 -8.98 10.06 -29.38
C GLU A 329 -9.79 10.21 -28.09
N LEU A 330 -9.64 9.29 -27.13
CA LEU A 330 -10.26 9.40 -25.80
C LEU A 330 -9.65 10.56 -24.98
N GLY A 331 -8.50 11.10 -25.39
CA GLY A 331 -7.83 12.21 -24.74
C GLY A 331 -7.40 11.91 -23.29
N LEU A 332 -7.14 10.63 -22.98
CA LEU A 332 -6.77 10.20 -21.64
C LEU A 332 -5.31 10.48 -21.34
N ARG A 333 -5.01 10.76 -20.08
CA ARG A 333 -3.65 10.90 -19.56
C ARG A 333 -3.61 10.54 -18.08
N TRP A 334 -2.43 10.17 -17.60
CA TRP A 334 -2.20 9.96 -16.18
C TRP A 334 -0.84 10.50 -15.74
N TYR A 335 -0.74 11.01 -14.51
CA TYR A 335 0.52 11.50 -13.97
C TYR A 335 1.48 10.34 -13.69
N ALA A 336 2.78 10.58 -13.86
CA ALA A 336 3.81 9.55 -13.79
C ALA A 336 4.14 9.11 -12.35
N LEU A 337 3.93 9.98 -11.36
CA LEU A 337 4.47 9.81 -10.01
C LEU A 337 3.36 9.49 -8.97
N PRO A 338 3.26 8.24 -8.49
CA PRO A 338 2.38 7.90 -7.37
C PRO A 338 3.04 8.23 -6.03
N ALA A 339 2.70 9.40 -5.46
CA ALA A 339 3.26 9.85 -4.19
C ALA A 339 2.18 9.96 -3.11
N VAL A 340 2.08 8.99 -2.21
CA VAL A 340 1.15 9.00 -1.06
C VAL A 340 1.60 10.07 -0.07
N SER A 341 0.67 10.92 0.39
CA SER A 341 1.02 12.08 1.23
C SER A 341 0.26 12.20 2.54
N ASN A 342 -0.78 11.39 2.76
CA ASN A 342 -1.64 11.49 3.94
C ASN A 342 -1.44 10.39 4.99
N MET A 343 -0.38 9.57 4.88
CA MET A 343 -0.05 8.57 5.89
C MET A 343 0.89 9.15 6.96
N LEU A 344 0.78 8.62 8.17
CA LEU A 344 1.66 8.88 9.30
C LEU A 344 2.78 7.82 9.32
N LEU A 345 4.03 8.26 9.48
CA LEU A 345 5.17 7.37 9.72
C LEU A 345 5.42 7.25 11.22
N GLU A 346 5.53 6.02 11.73
CA GLU A 346 5.84 5.74 13.14
C GLU A 346 7.20 5.04 13.26
N ILE A 347 8.09 5.59 14.08
CA ILE A 347 9.44 5.06 14.33
C ILE A 347 9.75 5.17 15.83
N GLY A 348 9.93 4.04 16.53
CA GLY A 348 10.35 4.02 17.94
C GLY A 348 9.40 4.78 18.87
N GLY A 349 8.11 4.79 18.57
CA GLY A 349 7.09 5.53 19.31
C GLY A 349 6.98 7.02 18.93
N LEU A 350 7.85 7.53 18.07
CA LEU A 350 7.69 8.86 17.47
C LEU A 350 6.74 8.80 16.28
N GLU A 351 5.97 9.86 16.09
CA GLU A 351 4.99 9.99 15.02
C GLU A 351 5.35 11.15 14.10
N PHE A 352 5.37 10.90 12.80
CA PHE A 352 5.63 11.88 11.75
C PHE A 352 4.36 12.01 10.90
N PRO A 353 3.44 12.95 11.22
CA PRO A 353 2.13 13.05 10.57
C PRO A 353 2.19 13.48 9.10
N ALA A 354 3.29 14.11 8.67
CA ALA A 354 3.57 14.43 7.28
C ALA A 354 4.88 13.75 6.84
N ALA A 355 4.74 12.65 6.11
CA ALA A 355 5.87 11.89 5.58
C ALA A 355 5.59 11.39 4.16
N PRO A 356 5.36 12.26 3.16
CA PRO A 356 5.00 11.84 1.82
C PRO A 356 6.10 10.98 1.18
N PHE A 357 5.69 9.91 0.52
CA PHE A 357 6.59 8.96 -0.13
C PHE A 357 6.06 8.50 -1.48
N ASN A 358 6.97 8.10 -2.36
CA ASN A 358 6.63 7.59 -3.66
C ASN A 358 7.40 6.30 -4.00
N GLY A 359 6.79 5.51 -4.88
CA GLY A 359 7.47 4.52 -5.71
C GLY A 359 7.19 4.83 -7.18
N TRP A 360 6.97 3.79 -7.98
CA TRP A 360 6.42 3.89 -9.33
C TRP A 360 5.16 3.03 -9.45
N TYR A 361 4.37 3.30 -10.47
CA TYR A 361 3.09 2.62 -10.67
C TYR A 361 3.27 1.14 -11.04
N MET A 362 2.37 0.31 -10.51
CA MET A 362 1.94 -0.91 -11.18
C MET A 362 0.78 -0.57 -12.12
N SER A 363 0.80 -1.08 -13.35
CA SER A 363 -0.16 -0.67 -14.40
C SER A 363 -1.62 -0.83 -14.02
N SER A 364 -1.96 -1.85 -13.23
CA SER A 364 -3.32 -2.12 -12.79
C SER A 364 -3.88 -1.08 -11.81
N GLU A 365 -3.03 -0.29 -11.16
CA GLU A 365 -3.48 0.87 -10.38
C GLU A 365 -4.14 1.93 -11.28
N ILE A 366 -3.55 2.18 -12.46
CA ILE A 366 -4.10 3.13 -13.43
C ILE A 366 -5.20 2.45 -14.24
N GLY A 367 -4.85 1.40 -14.97
CA GLY A 367 -5.72 0.80 -15.98
C GLY A 367 -6.96 0.15 -15.39
N THR A 368 -6.82 -0.54 -14.26
CA THR A 368 -7.95 -1.24 -13.63
C THR A 368 -8.66 -0.34 -12.61
N ARG A 369 -7.93 0.27 -11.67
CA ARG A 369 -8.59 1.04 -10.60
C ARG A 369 -8.97 2.44 -11.04
N ASN A 370 -8.03 3.25 -11.49
CA ASN A 370 -8.32 4.66 -11.79
C ASN A 370 -9.23 4.83 -13.01
N LEU A 371 -8.98 4.07 -14.08
CA LEU A 371 -9.72 4.21 -15.33
C LEU A 371 -11.01 3.38 -15.38
N CYS A 372 -11.03 2.19 -14.76
CA CYS A 372 -12.14 1.25 -14.92
C CYS A 372 -13.09 1.13 -13.72
N ASP A 373 -12.71 1.55 -12.50
CA ASP A 373 -13.65 1.53 -11.37
C ASP A 373 -14.85 2.44 -11.67
N SER A 374 -16.06 1.97 -11.36
CA SER A 374 -17.31 2.69 -11.64
C SER A 374 -17.47 4.00 -10.84
N HIS A 375 -16.79 4.10 -9.70
CA HIS A 375 -16.76 5.30 -8.86
C HIS A 375 -15.52 6.17 -9.15
N ARG A 376 -14.82 5.91 -10.25
CA ARG A 376 -13.67 6.68 -10.76
C ARG A 376 -13.98 7.16 -12.17
N TYR A 377 -13.07 7.01 -13.14
CA TYR A 377 -13.30 7.48 -14.51
C TYR A 377 -14.26 6.60 -15.32
N ASN A 378 -14.59 5.39 -14.83
CA ASN A 378 -15.64 4.50 -15.36
C ASN A 378 -15.61 4.27 -16.89
N LEU A 379 -14.43 4.01 -17.46
CA LEU A 379 -14.22 3.97 -18.91
C LEU A 379 -14.60 2.64 -19.59
N LEU A 380 -14.88 1.59 -18.82
CA LEU A 380 -15.07 0.23 -19.37
C LEU A 380 -16.10 0.17 -20.49
N GLN A 381 -17.25 0.84 -20.31
CA GLN A 381 -18.33 0.77 -21.28
C GLN A 381 -17.99 1.51 -22.59
N GLU A 382 -17.38 2.70 -22.51
CA GLU A 382 -16.97 3.44 -23.70
C GLU A 382 -15.93 2.67 -24.51
N VAL A 383 -14.92 2.12 -23.84
CA VAL A 383 -13.88 1.30 -24.47
C VAL A 383 -14.49 0.07 -25.14
N ALA A 384 -15.38 -0.65 -24.44
CA ALA A 384 -16.02 -1.85 -24.98
C ALA A 384 -16.88 -1.57 -26.23
N LEU A 385 -17.60 -0.44 -26.25
CA LEU A 385 -18.39 -0.02 -27.41
C LEU A 385 -17.50 0.30 -28.61
N ARG A 386 -16.38 1.03 -28.41
CA ARG A 386 -15.41 1.32 -29.48
C ARG A 386 -14.67 0.08 -29.98
N MET A 387 -14.54 -0.95 -29.15
CA MET A 387 -14.07 -2.28 -29.55
C MET A 387 -15.12 -3.12 -30.30
N GLY A 388 -16.36 -2.66 -30.42
CA GLY A 388 -17.45 -3.42 -31.05
C GLY A 388 -17.93 -4.63 -30.23
N LEU A 389 -17.75 -4.61 -28.90
CA LEU A 389 -18.17 -5.71 -28.02
C LEU A 389 -19.67 -5.61 -27.69
N ASP A 390 -20.32 -6.77 -27.50
CA ASP A 390 -21.70 -6.83 -27.01
C ASP A 390 -21.76 -6.54 -25.50
N THR A 391 -22.09 -5.29 -25.16
CA THR A 391 -22.20 -4.80 -23.77
C THR A 391 -23.52 -5.15 -23.08
N ARG A 392 -24.48 -5.77 -23.79
CA ARG A 392 -25.83 -6.05 -23.26
C ARG A 392 -25.88 -7.23 -22.30
N LYS A 393 -24.92 -8.15 -22.38
CA LYS A 393 -24.88 -9.38 -21.59
C LYS A 393 -23.54 -9.53 -20.90
N THR A 394 -23.54 -9.78 -19.60
CA THR A 394 -22.31 -10.01 -18.83
C THR A 394 -21.56 -11.27 -19.28
N SER A 395 -22.26 -12.28 -19.77
CA SER A 395 -21.67 -13.53 -20.26
C SER A 395 -20.83 -13.39 -21.54
N SER A 396 -20.86 -12.23 -22.23
CA SER A 396 -19.93 -11.96 -23.33
C SER A 396 -18.51 -11.61 -22.85
N LEU A 397 -18.34 -11.41 -21.54
CA LEU A 397 -17.09 -11.01 -20.88
C LEU A 397 -16.51 -9.71 -21.44
N TRP A 398 -17.39 -8.79 -21.87
CA TRP A 398 -16.98 -7.53 -22.47
C TRP A 398 -16.18 -6.65 -21.50
N LYS A 399 -16.47 -6.70 -20.19
CA LYS A 399 -15.75 -5.96 -19.16
C LYS A 399 -14.31 -6.45 -19.05
N ASP A 400 -14.13 -7.77 -19.02
CA ASP A 400 -12.83 -8.42 -18.93
C ASP A 400 -11.95 -8.05 -20.13
N LYS A 401 -12.50 -8.16 -21.35
CA LYS A 401 -11.81 -7.79 -22.59
C LYS A 401 -11.39 -6.32 -22.60
N ALA A 402 -12.33 -5.42 -22.29
CA ALA A 402 -12.05 -3.98 -22.26
C ALA A 402 -11.01 -3.62 -21.18
N ALA A 403 -11.11 -4.21 -19.98
CA ALA A 403 -10.15 -3.97 -18.90
C ALA A 403 -8.72 -4.38 -19.30
N VAL A 404 -8.56 -5.51 -20.00
CA VAL A 404 -7.26 -5.95 -20.51
C VAL A 404 -6.68 -4.92 -21.49
N GLU A 405 -7.44 -4.48 -22.49
CA GLU A 405 -6.95 -3.48 -23.47
C GLU A 405 -6.61 -2.14 -22.81
N VAL A 406 -7.36 -1.69 -21.78
CA VAL A 406 -7.02 -0.47 -21.03
C VAL A 406 -5.66 -0.63 -20.31
N ASN A 407 -5.39 -1.80 -19.71
CA ASN A 407 -4.09 -2.05 -19.07
C ASN A 407 -2.95 -2.14 -20.10
N ILE A 408 -3.20 -2.70 -21.28
CA ILE A 408 -2.24 -2.71 -22.40
C ILE A 408 -1.93 -1.27 -22.84
N ALA A 409 -2.95 -0.41 -22.99
CA ALA A 409 -2.77 1.00 -23.34
C ALA A 409 -1.85 1.71 -22.33
N VAL A 410 -2.09 1.52 -21.04
CA VAL A 410 -1.29 2.13 -19.96
C VAL A 410 0.16 1.68 -20.05
N LEU A 411 0.42 0.37 -20.12
CA LEU A 411 1.79 -0.16 -20.20
C LEU A 411 2.52 0.35 -21.45
N HIS A 412 1.88 0.26 -22.61
CA HIS A 412 2.43 0.72 -23.88
C HIS A 412 2.80 2.20 -23.85
N SER A 413 1.90 3.03 -23.33
CA SER A 413 2.08 4.49 -23.27
C SER A 413 3.25 4.88 -22.38
N TYR A 414 3.37 4.26 -21.20
CA TYR A 414 4.47 4.52 -20.28
C TYR A 414 5.80 3.98 -20.82
N GLN A 415 5.85 2.75 -21.32
CA GLN A 415 7.10 2.10 -21.72
C GLN A 415 7.62 2.59 -23.09
N VAL A 416 6.79 2.53 -24.11
CA VAL A 416 7.17 2.79 -25.50
C VAL A 416 6.96 4.26 -25.84
N GLY A 417 5.80 4.81 -25.49
CA GLY A 417 5.43 6.18 -25.82
C GLY A 417 6.31 7.21 -25.11
N TRP A 418 6.41 7.12 -23.78
CA TRP A 418 6.98 8.18 -22.94
C TRP A 418 8.21 7.77 -22.13
N ARG A 419 8.61 6.50 -22.18
CA ARG A 419 9.79 5.95 -21.46
C ARG A 419 9.80 6.28 -19.96
N VAL A 420 8.63 6.18 -19.35
CA VAL A 420 8.41 6.37 -17.91
C VAL A 420 8.39 5.01 -17.21
N THR A 421 9.07 4.92 -16.07
CA THR A 421 9.11 3.70 -15.25
C THR A 421 7.70 3.26 -14.84
N ILE A 422 7.32 2.04 -15.20
CA ILE A 422 6.11 1.36 -14.79
C ILE A 422 6.40 -0.14 -14.74
N VAL A 423 5.63 -0.89 -13.95
CA VAL A 423 5.71 -2.36 -13.91
C VAL A 423 4.34 -2.99 -14.16
N ASP A 424 4.29 -4.11 -14.86
CA ASP A 424 3.07 -4.90 -14.97
C ASP A 424 2.85 -5.76 -13.71
N HIS A 425 1.62 -6.23 -13.51
CA HIS A 425 1.24 -6.95 -12.31
C HIS A 425 1.80 -8.39 -12.24
N HIS A 426 2.19 -9.00 -13.35
CA HIS A 426 2.85 -10.31 -13.33
C HIS A 426 4.30 -10.16 -12.82
N ALA A 427 5.08 -9.25 -13.43
CA ALA A 427 6.45 -8.98 -13.00
C ALA A 427 6.54 -8.48 -11.54
N ALA A 428 5.57 -7.64 -11.12
CA ALA A 428 5.50 -7.14 -9.75
C ALA A 428 5.27 -8.27 -8.73
N THR A 429 4.35 -9.19 -9.03
CA THR A 429 4.01 -10.29 -8.12
C THR A 429 5.08 -11.39 -8.08
N GLU A 430 5.73 -11.71 -9.20
CA GLU A 430 6.93 -12.56 -9.21
C GLU A 430 8.07 -11.97 -8.37
N SER A 431 8.29 -10.67 -8.49
CA SER A 431 9.29 -9.95 -7.68
C SER A 431 8.92 -9.98 -6.20
N PHE A 432 7.64 -9.89 -5.86
CA PHE A 432 7.17 -9.97 -4.48
C PHE A 432 7.39 -11.36 -3.86
N VAL A 433 7.16 -12.45 -4.60
CA VAL A 433 7.46 -13.81 -4.11
C VAL A 433 8.94 -13.96 -3.79
N LYS A 434 9.84 -13.51 -4.68
CA LYS A 434 11.29 -13.48 -4.41
C LYS A 434 11.64 -12.65 -3.19
N HIS A 435 10.96 -11.53 -2.97
CA HIS A 435 11.11 -10.75 -1.75
C HIS A 435 10.69 -11.56 -0.52
N MET A 436 9.50 -12.15 -0.52
CA MET A 436 8.98 -12.94 0.59
C MET A 436 9.91 -14.11 0.98
N GLU A 437 10.46 -14.83 -0.01
CA GLU A 437 11.46 -15.88 0.22
C GLU A 437 12.73 -15.34 0.90
N ASN A 438 13.23 -14.20 0.44
CA ASN A 438 14.39 -13.54 1.05
C ASN A 438 14.10 -13.08 2.48
N GLU A 439 12.91 -12.56 2.76
CA GLU A 439 12.50 -12.11 4.09
C GLU A 439 12.37 -13.28 5.07
N LEU A 440 11.74 -14.38 4.64
CA LEU A 440 11.66 -15.62 5.40
C LEU A 440 13.06 -16.14 5.77
N ARG A 441 13.99 -16.13 4.81
CA ARG A 441 15.37 -16.58 5.04
C ARG A 441 16.16 -15.64 5.95
N THR A 442 15.98 -14.32 5.84
CA THR A 442 16.84 -13.33 6.50
C THR A 442 16.34 -12.89 7.87
N ARG A 443 15.02 -12.88 8.09
CA ARG A 443 14.40 -12.43 9.35
C ARG A 443 13.25 -13.31 9.83
N GLY A 444 13.02 -14.46 9.20
CA GLY A 444 12.03 -15.44 9.66
C GLY A 444 10.58 -15.10 9.32
N GLY A 445 10.29 -14.11 8.48
CA GLY A 445 8.90 -13.80 8.10
C GLY A 445 8.72 -12.56 7.25
N CYS A 446 7.51 -12.41 6.71
CA CYS A 446 7.12 -11.28 5.86
C CYS A 446 5.64 -10.94 6.08
N PRO A 447 5.30 -9.85 6.80
CA PRO A 447 3.91 -9.45 6.96
C PRO A 447 3.32 -9.14 5.58
N ALA A 448 2.18 -9.75 5.24
CA ALA A 448 1.55 -9.53 3.95
C ALA A 448 0.03 -9.62 4.05
N ASP A 449 -0.64 -8.63 3.44
CA ASP A 449 -2.09 -8.54 3.35
C ASP A 449 -2.53 -9.07 1.98
N TRP A 450 -2.90 -10.36 1.93
CA TRP A 450 -3.26 -11.05 0.68
C TRP A 450 -4.32 -10.28 -0.14
N VAL A 451 -5.29 -9.65 0.54
CA VAL A 451 -6.37 -8.87 -0.09
C VAL A 451 -5.84 -7.69 -0.92
N TRP A 452 -4.69 -7.13 -0.54
CA TRP A 452 -4.03 -6.01 -1.22
C TRP A 452 -2.90 -6.43 -2.15
N ILE A 453 -2.23 -7.55 -1.84
CA ILE A 453 -1.11 -8.05 -2.64
C ILE A 453 -1.60 -8.68 -3.95
N VAL A 454 -2.74 -9.37 -3.95
CA VAL A 454 -3.31 -9.92 -5.18
C VAL A 454 -3.79 -8.78 -6.08
N PRO A 455 -3.34 -8.71 -7.34
CA PRO A 455 -3.75 -7.65 -8.26
C PRO A 455 -5.27 -7.65 -8.53
N PRO A 456 -5.87 -6.49 -8.85
CA PRO A 456 -7.32 -6.36 -9.08
C PRO A 456 -7.79 -6.98 -10.41
N ILE A 457 -6.87 -7.47 -11.23
CA ILE A 457 -7.12 -8.16 -12.51
C ILE A 457 -6.20 -9.37 -12.59
N SER A 458 -6.66 -10.45 -13.23
CA SER A 458 -5.85 -11.66 -13.45
C SER A 458 -5.35 -12.35 -12.17
N GLY A 459 -6.06 -12.22 -11.04
CA GLY A 459 -5.60 -12.65 -9.71
C GLY A 459 -4.95 -14.03 -9.67
N SER A 460 -5.68 -15.09 -10.02
CA SER A 460 -5.17 -16.48 -9.99
C SER A 460 -4.15 -16.81 -11.08
N LEU A 461 -3.89 -15.90 -12.02
CA LEU A 461 -2.82 -15.98 -13.01
C LEU A 461 -1.52 -15.36 -12.49
N THR A 462 -1.45 -15.02 -11.20
CA THR A 462 -0.27 -14.50 -10.52
C THR A 462 0.14 -15.43 -9.39
N PRO A 463 1.45 -15.58 -9.10
CA PRO A 463 1.93 -16.54 -8.12
C PRO A 463 1.50 -16.20 -6.68
N VAL A 464 1.20 -14.93 -6.40
CA VAL A 464 0.77 -14.47 -5.07
C VAL A 464 -0.62 -14.94 -4.68
N PHE A 465 -1.48 -15.28 -5.65
CA PHE A 465 -2.80 -15.84 -5.34
C PHE A 465 -2.68 -17.19 -4.65
N HIS A 466 -1.71 -18.00 -5.07
CA HIS A 466 -1.48 -19.36 -4.57
C HIS A 466 -0.64 -19.39 -3.28
N GLN A 467 -0.15 -18.24 -2.82
CA GLN A 467 0.70 -18.11 -1.64
C GLN A 467 -0.14 -17.81 -0.39
N GLU A 468 -0.15 -18.70 0.60
CA GLU A 468 -0.66 -18.36 1.93
C GLU A 468 0.21 -17.27 2.57
N MET A 469 -0.44 -16.29 3.19
CA MET A 469 0.21 -15.14 3.81
C MET A 469 -0.36 -14.93 5.21
N VAL A 470 0.46 -14.37 6.09
CA VAL A 470 0.03 -13.93 7.41
C VAL A 470 0.19 -12.41 7.52
N ASN A 471 -0.86 -11.75 7.98
CA ASN A 471 -0.91 -10.30 8.12
C ASN A 471 -0.73 -9.92 9.59
N TYR A 472 0.33 -9.18 9.89
CA TYR A 472 0.64 -8.67 11.23
C TYR A 472 1.34 -7.31 11.13
N GLN A 473 1.34 -6.57 12.23
CA GLN A 473 1.96 -5.24 12.30
C GLN A 473 3.28 -5.30 13.05
N LEU A 474 4.31 -4.69 12.46
CA LEU A 474 5.61 -4.43 13.08
C LEU A 474 5.79 -2.92 13.20
N CYS A 475 6.73 -2.47 14.02
CA CYS A 475 7.18 -1.07 14.09
C CYS A 475 8.70 -1.04 13.79
N PRO A 476 9.22 -0.12 12.94
CA PRO A 476 8.57 1.03 12.28
C PRO A 476 7.46 0.69 11.26
N THR A 477 6.52 1.60 11.02
CA THR A 477 5.39 1.38 10.10
C THR A 477 4.75 2.66 9.57
N PHE A 478 3.96 2.51 8.49
CA PHE A 478 3.06 3.55 8.00
C PHE A 478 1.63 3.28 8.48
N ARG A 479 0.99 4.29 9.07
CA ARG A 479 -0.41 4.24 9.52
C ARG A 479 -1.25 5.21 8.70
N TYR A 480 -2.49 4.80 8.41
CA TYR A 480 -3.51 5.78 8.03
C TYR A 480 -3.79 6.68 9.24
N GLN A 481 -4.30 7.88 8.99
CA GLN A 481 -4.68 8.87 10.00
C GLN A 481 -5.97 9.55 9.56
N VAL A 482 -6.73 10.12 10.49
CA VAL A 482 -7.98 10.82 10.17
C VAL A 482 -7.66 11.97 9.22
N SER A 483 -8.44 12.10 8.14
CA SER A 483 -8.36 13.25 7.24
C SER A 483 -8.52 14.54 8.07
N PRO A 484 -7.66 15.54 7.87
CA PRO A 484 -7.89 16.84 8.47
C PRO A 484 -9.29 17.34 8.06
N SER A 485 -10.11 17.68 9.04
CA SER A 485 -11.39 18.31 8.80
C SER A 485 -11.21 19.82 8.92
N ALA A 486 -11.82 20.60 8.02
CA ALA A 486 -12.02 22.02 8.29
C ALA A 486 -12.70 22.18 9.66
N PRO A 487 -12.27 23.14 10.51
CA PRO A 487 -13.03 23.43 11.72
C PRO A 487 -14.45 23.81 11.29
N GLY A 488 -15.42 23.00 11.69
CA GLY A 488 -16.83 23.37 11.57
C GLY A 488 -17.07 24.68 12.31
N PRO A 489 -18.11 25.46 11.95
CA PRO A 489 -18.50 26.59 12.77
C PRO A 489 -18.69 26.09 14.19
N SER A 490 -18.01 26.74 15.13
CA SER A 490 -18.03 26.44 16.57
C SER A 490 -19.43 26.01 16.99
N SER A 491 -19.56 24.84 17.61
CA SER A 491 -20.79 24.35 18.21
C SER A 491 -21.17 25.21 19.43
N SER A 492 -21.61 26.44 19.16
CA SER A 492 -22.41 27.24 20.07
C SER A 492 -23.77 27.45 19.40
N SER A 493 -24.82 27.00 20.10
CA SER A 493 -26.24 27.05 19.73
C SER A 493 -26.74 26.05 18.67
N ARG A 494 -26.97 24.81 19.10
CA ARG A 494 -28.23 24.11 18.77
C ARG A 494 -28.96 23.80 20.07
N SER A 495 -29.52 24.84 20.67
CA SER A 495 -30.62 24.73 21.61
C SER A 495 -31.92 24.53 20.83
N ALA A 496 -32.62 23.45 21.15
CA ALA A 496 -34.09 23.27 21.15
C ALA A 496 -34.92 23.76 19.96
N GLY A 497 -35.70 22.84 19.38
CA GLY A 497 -36.90 23.23 18.64
C GLY A 497 -37.48 22.17 17.71
N TRP A 498 -38.22 21.23 18.31
CA TRP A 498 -39.28 20.36 17.76
C TRP A 498 -38.98 19.43 16.58
#